data_AF-A0A8C1PKQ3-F1
#
_entry.id   AF-A0A8C1PKQ3-F1
#
_cell.length_a   1.000
_cell.length_b   1.000
_cell.length_c   1.000
_cell.angle_alpha   90.00
_cell.angle_beta   90.00
_cell.angle_gamma   90.00
#
_symmetry.space_group_name_H-M   'P 1'
#
loop_
_entity.id
_entity.type
_entity.pdbx_description
1 polymer ?
#
loop_
_entity_poly.entity_id
_entity_poly.type
_entity_poly.pdbx_seq_one_letter_code
_entity_poly.pdbx_strand_id
1 'polypeptide(L)'
;MKAQEVLEDAVGRRVSCDGERGTVRYVGPVPPTAGLWLGVEWDDPERGKHDGSHEGVRYFTCRHPTGGSFVRPKKASFGVDYVTALKQRYEVELQEVIGEELKISSRTVMMVGFEDQLEALRELQLSHNRLSISSEPSRLSPAFSCLRVLSLNSCALTWTQVLHCAPMWQHLEELYLADNDITELLRPQRVLQTLKVLDLSNNHIVQETVLEISHLPCLEKLNLSSSGLSVIQFSDASAGNKTALFPALKTLLLDDNNISEWCVVNELEKLSSLLHLSCRRNPLLQREKNPETVRQIIINTNKRSSKDPDDQI
;
A
#
# COMPACT_ATOMS: atom_id res chain seq x y z
N MET A 1 -12.54 29.33 1.49
CA MET A 1 -11.57 29.28 2.59
C MET A 1 -10.19 29.66 2.08
N LYS A 2 -9.44 30.48 2.82
CA LYS A 2 -8.11 30.93 2.41
C LYS A 2 -7.13 29.77 2.63
N ALA A 3 -6.11 29.63 1.79
CA ALA A 3 -5.06 28.58 1.84
C ALA A 3 -4.30 28.45 3.19
N GLN A 4 -4.67 29.25 4.20
CA GLN A 4 -4.07 29.32 5.52
C GLN A 4 -4.71 28.31 6.50
N GLU A 5 -5.98 27.94 6.33
CA GLU A 5 -6.64 26.91 7.18
C GLU A 5 -6.18 25.48 6.86
N VAL A 6 -5.78 25.20 5.61
CA VAL A 6 -5.34 23.86 5.17
C VAL A 6 -3.93 23.49 5.67
N LEU A 7 -3.18 24.44 6.25
CA LEU A 7 -1.79 24.22 6.65
C LEU A 7 -1.58 24.05 8.16
N GLU A 8 -2.57 24.37 9.00
CA GLU A 8 -2.43 24.17 10.45
C GLU A 8 -2.41 22.67 10.82
N ASP A 9 -3.05 21.81 10.01
CA ASP A 9 -3.00 20.35 10.14
C ASP A 9 -1.78 19.71 9.45
N ALA A 10 -0.90 20.52 8.84
CA ALA A 10 0.16 19.99 7.98
C ALA A 10 1.28 19.30 8.75
N VAL A 11 1.48 19.63 10.03
CA VAL A 11 2.50 18.98 10.85
C VAL A 11 2.21 17.48 10.98
N GLY A 12 3.20 16.65 10.67
CA GLY A 12 3.10 15.20 10.63
C GLY A 12 2.68 14.65 9.27
N ARG A 13 2.15 15.47 8.35
CA ARG A 13 1.76 15.02 7.01
C ARG A 13 2.98 14.81 6.11
N ARG A 14 2.84 13.84 5.21
CA ARG A 14 3.82 13.52 4.15
C ARG A 14 3.70 14.52 3.02
N VAL A 15 4.85 14.97 2.51
CA VAL A 15 4.95 15.97 1.46
C VAL A 15 5.93 15.52 0.40
N SER A 16 5.81 16.06 -0.80
CA SER A 16 6.87 15.98 -1.80
C SER A 16 7.17 17.34 -2.40
N CYS A 17 8.45 17.55 -2.68
CA CYS A 17 8.96 18.72 -3.35
C CYS A 17 10.01 18.24 -4.35
N ASP A 18 9.82 18.56 -5.62
CA ASP A 18 10.77 18.24 -6.69
C ASP A 18 11.12 16.73 -6.79
N GLY A 19 10.12 15.86 -6.59
CA GLY A 19 10.29 14.40 -6.64
C GLY A 19 10.69 13.75 -5.32
N GLU A 20 11.25 14.52 -4.40
CA GLU A 20 11.73 14.02 -3.11
C GLU A 20 10.64 13.99 -2.04
N ARG A 21 10.77 13.08 -1.06
CA ARG A 21 9.77 12.83 -0.03
C ARG A 21 10.26 13.21 1.36
N GLY A 22 9.35 13.75 2.15
CA GLY A 22 9.62 14.10 3.54
C GLY A 22 8.35 14.26 4.37
N THR A 23 8.55 14.58 5.63
CA THR A 23 7.50 14.79 6.62
C THR A 23 7.56 16.22 7.12
N VAL A 24 6.43 16.92 7.11
CA VAL A 24 6.36 18.26 7.69
C VAL A 24 6.49 18.16 9.21
N ARG A 25 7.46 18.87 9.78
CA ARG A 25 7.75 18.95 11.21
C ARG A 25 7.41 20.31 11.82
N TYR A 26 7.31 21.34 10.98
CA TYR A 26 7.00 22.70 11.42
C TYR A 26 6.18 23.43 10.36
N VAL A 27 5.24 24.26 10.80
CA VAL A 27 4.49 25.18 9.94
C VAL A 27 4.50 26.54 10.63
N GLY A 28 5.06 27.55 9.98
CA GLY A 28 5.11 28.87 10.60
C GLY A 28 6.12 29.84 9.97
N PRO A 29 6.23 31.05 10.53
CA PRO A 29 7.22 32.04 10.10
C PRO A 29 8.64 31.66 10.53
N VAL A 30 9.64 31.99 9.70
CA VAL A 30 11.06 31.74 9.98
C VAL A 30 11.83 33.05 9.82
N PRO A 31 11.84 33.94 10.84
CA PRO A 31 12.59 35.19 10.78
C PRO A 31 14.08 34.99 10.43
N PRO A 32 14.71 35.92 9.71
CA PRO A 32 14.15 37.19 9.20
C PRO A 32 13.33 37.01 7.92
N THR A 33 13.19 35.79 7.39
CA THR A 33 12.48 35.56 6.14
C THR A 33 10.96 35.73 6.30
N ALA A 34 10.35 36.48 5.40
CA ALA A 34 8.92 36.76 5.45
C ALA A 34 8.07 35.58 4.95
N GLY A 35 6.85 35.51 5.48
CA GLY A 35 5.82 34.56 5.07
C GLY A 35 5.91 33.18 5.74
N LEU A 36 5.00 32.31 5.33
CA LEU A 36 4.87 30.95 5.89
C LEU A 36 5.90 30.00 5.27
N TRP A 37 6.41 29.09 6.11
CA TRP A 37 7.32 28.02 5.72
C TRP A 37 6.85 26.69 6.30
N LEU A 38 7.16 25.64 5.55
CA LEU A 38 7.10 24.26 6.00
C LEU A 38 8.52 23.84 6.39
N GLY A 39 8.76 23.53 7.65
CA GLY A 39 9.94 22.77 8.04
C GLY A 39 9.69 21.31 7.71
N VAL A 40 10.48 20.76 6.79
CA VAL A 40 10.35 19.39 6.28
C VAL A 40 11.59 18.60 6.70
N GLU A 41 11.40 17.43 7.29
CA GLU A 41 12.44 16.40 7.44
C GLU A 41 12.33 15.45 6.25
N TRP A 42 13.36 15.37 5.41
CA TRP A 42 13.40 14.48 4.25
C TRP A 42 13.68 13.04 4.66
N ASP A 43 13.17 12.10 3.87
CA ASP A 43 13.49 10.68 4.05
C ASP A 43 14.93 10.39 3.64
N ASP A 44 15.38 11.00 2.53
CA ASP A 44 16.78 11.05 2.14
C ASP A 44 17.50 12.21 2.88
N PRO A 45 18.43 11.91 3.80
CA PRO A 45 19.17 12.94 4.53
C PRO A 45 20.08 13.82 3.66
N GLU A 46 20.47 13.36 2.46
CA GLU A 46 21.32 14.11 1.52
C GLU A 46 20.55 15.25 0.85
N ARG A 47 19.23 15.12 0.73
CA ARG A 47 18.36 16.15 0.16
C ARG A 47 18.22 17.39 1.04
N GLY A 48 18.38 17.23 2.35
CA GLY A 48 18.20 18.33 3.29
C GLY A 48 19.40 19.28 3.35
N LYS A 49 19.31 20.29 4.22
CA LYS A 49 20.30 21.37 4.35
C LYS A 49 20.72 21.64 5.78
N HIS A 50 19.89 21.31 6.76
CA HIS A 50 20.10 21.68 8.16
C HIS A 50 19.38 20.72 9.12
N ASP A 51 19.60 20.88 10.42
CA ASP A 51 19.06 20.00 11.47
C ASP A 51 17.66 20.41 11.97
N GLY A 52 17.09 21.47 11.38
CA GLY A 52 15.81 22.07 11.77
C GLY A 52 15.95 23.41 12.49
N SER A 53 17.19 23.95 12.54
CA SER A 53 17.47 25.31 12.98
C SER A 53 17.70 26.29 11.82
N HIS A 54 17.47 27.58 12.07
CA HIS A 54 17.83 28.69 11.20
C HIS A 54 18.26 29.88 12.06
N GLU A 55 19.41 30.50 11.76
CA GLU A 55 19.94 31.68 12.48
C GLU A 55 19.96 31.51 14.01
N GLY A 56 20.37 30.32 14.49
CA GLY A 56 20.48 30.00 15.92
C GLY A 56 19.15 29.66 16.61
N VAL A 57 18.01 29.78 15.93
CA VAL A 57 16.69 29.38 16.44
C VAL A 57 16.33 27.99 15.96
N ARG A 58 15.91 27.10 16.88
CA ARG A 58 15.45 25.75 16.54
C ARG A 58 13.93 25.72 16.36
N TYR A 59 13.48 25.26 15.20
CA TYR A 59 12.06 25.16 14.85
C TYR A 59 11.55 23.73 14.93
N PHE A 60 12.40 22.77 14.57
CA PHE A 60 12.14 21.33 14.67
C PHE A 60 13.47 20.58 14.82
N THR A 61 13.39 19.28 15.08
CA THR A 61 14.56 18.40 15.18
C THR A 61 14.48 17.34 14.08
N CYS A 62 15.60 17.10 13.41
CA CYS A 62 15.75 16.06 12.42
C CYS A 62 16.52 14.86 13.00
N ARG A 63 16.28 13.67 12.45
CA ARG A 63 17.06 12.46 12.72
C ARG A 63 18.50 12.56 12.24
N HIS A 64 18.74 13.34 11.18
CA HIS A 64 20.06 13.59 10.63
C HIS A 64 20.42 15.09 10.68
N PRO A 65 21.69 15.48 10.94
CA PRO A 65 22.11 16.88 11.02
C PRO A 65 21.84 17.70 9.75
N THR A 66 21.71 17.04 8.60
CA THR A 66 21.39 17.68 7.32
C THR A 66 19.99 17.36 6.83
N GLY A 67 19.18 16.57 7.55
CA GLY A 67 17.94 16.01 7.00
C GLY A 67 16.79 17.01 6.81
N GLY A 68 16.91 18.24 7.31
CA GLY A 68 15.85 19.24 7.32
C GLY A 68 15.94 20.29 6.21
N SER A 69 14.81 20.84 5.78
CA SER A 69 14.73 22.03 4.92
C SER A 69 13.50 22.89 5.24
N PHE A 70 13.60 24.20 5.04
CA PHE A 70 12.43 25.07 4.95
C PHE A 70 11.95 25.19 3.50
N VAL A 71 10.70 24.80 3.24
CA VAL A 71 10.07 24.76 1.92
C VAL A 71 8.88 25.72 1.88
N ARG A 72 8.70 26.41 0.75
CA ARG A 72 7.51 27.25 0.55
C ARG A 72 6.28 26.36 0.31
N PRO A 73 5.13 26.62 0.96
CA PRO A 73 3.92 25.82 0.77
C PRO A 73 3.53 25.57 -0.69
N LYS A 74 3.73 26.57 -1.58
CA LYS A 74 3.44 26.45 -3.02
C LYS A 74 4.31 25.41 -3.77
N LYS A 75 5.48 25.07 -3.24
CA LYS A 75 6.37 24.06 -3.83
C LYS A 75 6.14 22.66 -3.24
N ALA A 76 5.36 22.59 -2.16
CA ALA A 76 5.04 21.36 -1.47
C ALA A 76 3.75 20.76 -2.03
N SER A 77 3.81 19.50 -2.44
CA SER A 77 2.64 18.70 -2.80
C SER A 77 2.29 17.75 -1.65
N PHE A 78 1.08 17.91 -1.13
CA PHE A 78 0.47 17.01 -0.14
C PHE A 78 -0.32 15.87 -0.78
N GLY A 79 -0.32 15.80 -2.12
CA GLY A 79 -1.19 14.92 -2.88
C GLY A 79 -2.52 15.55 -3.25
N VAL A 80 -3.34 14.76 -3.94
CA VAL A 80 -4.72 15.05 -4.32
C VAL A 80 -5.62 14.14 -3.50
N ASP A 81 -6.76 14.65 -3.02
CA ASP A 81 -7.75 13.78 -2.41
C ASP A 81 -8.34 12.80 -3.43
N TYR A 82 -9.02 11.76 -2.95
CA TYR A 82 -9.65 10.72 -3.78
C TYR A 82 -10.57 11.30 -4.86
N VAL A 83 -11.34 12.34 -4.55
CA VAL A 83 -12.29 12.95 -5.48
C VAL A 83 -11.56 13.71 -6.57
N THR A 84 -10.51 14.46 -6.21
CA THR A 84 -9.64 15.14 -7.16
C THR A 84 -8.91 14.14 -8.07
N ALA A 85 -8.42 13.02 -7.52
CA ALA A 85 -7.80 11.96 -8.31
C ALA A 85 -8.78 11.31 -9.30
N LEU A 86 -10.00 11.03 -8.85
CA LEU A 86 -11.10 10.56 -9.70
C LEU A 86 -11.41 11.54 -10.83
N LYS A 87 -11.55 12.83 -10.50
CA LYS A 87 -11.80 13.89 -11.47
C LYS A 87 -10.69 13.96 -12.52
N GLN A 88 -9.44 14.01 -12.09
CA GLN A 88 -8.30 14.01 -13.03
C GLN A 88 -8.28 12.79 -13.94
N ARG A 89 -8.70 11.62 -13.43
CA ARG A 89 -8.67 10.37 -14.18
C ARG A 89 -9.86 10.18 -15.12
N TYR A 90 -11.05 10.67 -14.75
CA TYR A 90 -12.32 10.37 -15.40
C TYR A 90 -13.10 11.61 -15.91
N GLU A 91 -12.75 12.86 -15.55
CA GLU A 91 -13.37 14.07 -16.14
C GLU A 91 -13.06 14.21 -17.65
N VAL A 92 -11.93 13.67 -18.13
CA VAL A 92 -11.60 13.71 -19.57
C VAL A 92 -12.53 12.81 -20.39
N GLU A 93 -12.88 11.61 -19.87
CA GLU A 93 -13.83 10.71 -20.54
C GLU A 93 -15.28 11.25 -20.46
N LEU A 94 -15.63 11.95 -19.38
CA LEU A 94 -16.98 12.51 -19.22
C LEU A 94 -17.23 13.75 -20.09
N GLN A 95 -16.20 14.55 -20.45
CA GLN A 95 -16.38 15.65 -21.40
C GLN A 95 -16.68 15.17 -22.83
N GLU A 96 -16.15 14.03 -23.27
CA GLU A 96 -16.49 13.45 -24.58
C GLU A 96 -17.89 12.83 -24.62
N VAL A 97 -18.40 12.36 -23.48
CA VAL A 97 -19.77 11.82 -23.35
C VAL A 97 -20.80 12.95 -23.21
N ILE A 98 -20.42 14.06 -22.59
CA ILE A 98 -21.27 15.23 -22.38
C ILE A 98 -20.90 16.30 -23.42
N GLY A 99 -21.07 15.94 -24.69
CA GLY A 99 -21.13 16.91 -25.77
C GLY A 99 -22.38 17.78 -25.63
N GLU A 100 -22.35 18.76 -24.75
CA GLU A 100 -22.97 20.09 -24.85
C GLU A 100 -22.83 20.86 -23.52
N GLU A 101 -22.06 21.95 -23.59
CA GLU A 101 -21.86 23.07 -22.65
C GLU A 101 -22.18 22.91 -21.16
N LEU A 102 -21.15 22.99 -20.31
CA LEU A 102 -21.25 23.62 -18.99
C LEU A 102 -20.00 24.45 -18.64
N LYS A 103 -20.13 25.78 -18.75
CA LYS A 103 -19.23 26.74 -18.09
C LYS A 103 -19.56 26.77 -16.61
N ILE A 104 -18.66 26.29 -15.74
CA ILE A 104 -18.76 26.56 -14.29
C ILE A 104 -17.42 27.06 -13.76
N SER A 105 -17.42 28.34 -13.40
CA SER A 105 -16.32 29.03 -12.74
C SER A 105 -16.19 28.62 -11.28
N SER A 106 -14.99 28.20 -10.89
CA SER A 106 -14.32 28.44 -9.60
C SER A 106 -15.16 28.42 -8.30
N ARG A 107 -14.84 27.43 -7.45
CA ARG A 107 -15.00 27.30 -5.99
C ARG A 107 -16.15 26.41 -5.50
N THR A 108 -15.73 25.34 -4.82
CA THR A 108 -16.52 24.38 -4.05
C THR A 108 -17.56 23.65 -4.88
N VAL A 109 -17.11 22.71 -5.70
CA VAL A 109 -18.03 21.69 -6.25
C VAL A 109 -18.37 20.78 -5.08
N MET A 110 -19.53 21.06 -4.46
CA MET A 110 -20.25 20.12 -3.63
C MET A 110 -20.40 18.80 -4.42
N MET A 111 -20.24 17.70 -3.70
CA MET A 111 -20.37 16.30 -4.11
C MET A 111 -21.75 15.93 -4.67
N VAL A 112 -22.61 16.88 -5.00
CA VAL A 112 -23.97 16.61 -5.47
C VAL A 112 -23.90 16.29 -6.96
N GLY A 113 -24.06 15.01 -7.30
CA GLY A 113 -24.21 14.50 -8.67
C GLY A 113 -23.06 13.65 -9.22
N PHE A 114 -21.90 13.57 -8.54
CA PHE A 114 -20.80 12.67 -8.94
C PHE A 114 -20.89 11.29 -8.26
N GLU A 115 -21.58 11.21 -7.12
CA GLU A 115 -21.80 9.98 -6.35
C GLU A 115 -22.62 8.97 -7.16
N ASP A 116 -23.75 9.42 -7.73
CA ASP A 116 -24.67 8.61 -8.53
C ASP A 116 -24.00 7.96 -9.77
N GLN A 117 -22.94 8.57 -10.31
CA GLN A 117 -22.19 8.05 -11.46
C GLN A 117 -21.15 6.98 -11.06
N LEU A 118 -20.71 6.97 -9.81
CA LEU A 118 -19.73 6.02 -9.28
C LEU A 118 -20.37 4.80 -8.61
N GLU A 119 -21.67 4.87 -8.29
CA GLU A 119 -22.41 3.74 -7.71
C GLU A 119 -22.38 2.47 -8.58
N ALA A 120 -22.11 2.57 -9.88
CA ALA A 120 -21.95 1.41 -10.76
C ALA A 120 -20.49 0.95 -10.93
N LEU A 121 -19.52 1.74 -10.45
CA LEU A 121 -18.10 1.51 -10.71
C LEU A 121 -17.59 0.31 -9.88
N ARG A 122 -17.32 -0.79 -10.58
CA ARG A 122 -16.78 -2.03 -9.98
C ARG A 122 -15.26 -2.04 -9.90
N GLU A 123 -14.59 -1.32 -10.79
CA GLU A 123 -13.14 -1.29 -10.87
C GLU A 123 -12.66 0.14 -10.88
N LEU A 124 -11.68 0.45 -10.02
CA LEU A 124 -11.13 1.79 -9.88
C LEU A 124 -9.62 1.75 -9.95
N GLN A 125 -9.07 2.52 -10.89
CA GLN A 125 -7.63 2.65 -11.08
C GLN A 125 -7.17 4.05 -10.68
N LEU A 126 -6.47 4.13 -9.56
CA LEU A 126 -5.91 5.37 -9.01
C LEU A 126 -4.39 5.29 -8.80
N SER A 127 -3.73 4.28 -9.37
CA SER A 127 -2.28 4.14 -9.32
C SER A 127 -1.58 5.40 -9.82
N HIS A 128 -0.38 5.65 -9.29
CA HIS A 128 0.45 6.82 -9.57
C HIS A 128 -0.16 8.16 -9.12
N ASN A 129 -1.19 8.13 -8.26
CA ASN A 129 -1.69 9.32 -7.57
C ASN A 129 -1.18 9.37 -6.14
N ARG A 130 -0.71 10.54 -5.70
CA ARG A 130 -0.48 10.76 -4.28
C ARG A 130 -1.82 11.08 -3.62
N LEU A 131 -2.35 10.15 -2.85
CA LEU A 131 -3.67 10.32 -2.25
C LEU A 131 -3.58 11.02 -0.90
N SER A 132 -4.26 12.16 -0.79
CA SER A 132 -4.50 12.82 0.49
C SER A 132 -5.68 12.14 1.18
N ILE A 133 -5.46 11.71 2.41
CA ILE A 133 -6.44 10.96 3.19
C ILE A 133 -7.38 11.95 3.87
N SER A 134 -8.68 11.75 3.66
CA SER A 134 -9.71 12.52 4.35
C SER A 134 -9.76 12.13 5.83
N SER A 135 -10.10 13.10 6.68
CA SER A 135 -10.39 12.85 8.10
C SER A 135 -11.65 12.00 8.30
N GLU A 136 -12.58 11.99 7.33
CA GLU A 136 -13.83 11.23 7.38
C GLU A 136 -14.02 10.36 6.12
N PRO A 137 -13.22 9.30 5.94
CA PRO A 137 -13.29 8.46 4.74
C PRO A 137 -14.66 7.81 4.56
N SER A 138 -15.30 7.34 5.65
CA SER A 138 -16.60 6.66 5.61
C SER A 138 -17.73 7.44 4.92
N ARG A 139 -17.64 8.78 4.84
CA ARG A 139 -18.63 9.61 4.14
C ARG A 139 -18.70 9.33 2.64
N LEU A 140 -17.61 8.83 2.06
CA LEU A 140 -17.53 8.45 0.65
C LEU A 140 -17.96 7.00 0.40
N SER A 141 -18.33 6.24 1.44
CA SER A 141 -18.75 4.84 1.30
C SER A 141 -19.89 4.62 0.28
N PRO A 142 -20.95 5.46 0.23
CA PRO A 142 -22.02 5.29 -0.77
C PRO A 142 -21.52 5.27 -2.21
N ALA A 143 -20.59 6.19 -2.55
CA ALA A 143 -20.01 6.32 -3.89
C ALA A 143 -19.14 5.13 -4.31
N PHE A 144 -18.68 4.29 -3.38
CA PHE A 144 -17.84 3.12 -3.64
C PHE A 144 -18.52 1.80 -3.25
N SER A 145 -19.84 1.81 -3.04
CA SER A 145 -20.61 0.67 -2.55
C SER A 145 -20.54 -0.56 -3.48
N CYS A 146 -20.43 -0.35 -4.79
CA CYS A 146 -20.27 -1.41 -5.79
C CYS A 146 -18.81 -1.73 -6.16
N LEU A 147 -17.83 -1.04 -5.57
CA LEU A 147 -16.43 -1.25 -5.89
C LEU A 147 -16.00 -2.67 -5.48
N ARG A 148 -15.27 -3.34 -6.37
CA ARG A 148 -14.75 -4.71 -6.20
C ARG A 148 -13.25 -4.80 -6.44
N VAL A 149 -12.73 -4.03 -7.38
CA VAL A 149 -11.31 -4.01 -7.74
C VAL A 149 -10.77 -2.60 -7.56
N LEU A 150 -9.68 -2.46 -6.81
CA LEU A 150 -9.05 -1.17 -6.55
C LEU A 150 -7.54 -1.29 -6.72
N SER A 151 -7.00 -0.43 -7.58
CA SER A 151 -5.56 -0.34 -7.81
C SER A 151 -5.03 1.02 -7.37
N LEU A 152 -4.05 0.96 -6.47
CA LEU A 152 -3.42 2.07 -5.75
C LEU A 152 -1.90 1.91 -5.76
N ASN A 153 -1.36 1.38 -6.85
CA ASN A 153 0.07 1.16 -6.97
C ASN A 153 0.80 2.51 -7.04
N SER A 154 2.01 2.62 -6.51
CA SER A 154 2.80 3.86 -6.60
C SER A 154 2.11 5.11 -6.02
N CYS A 155 1.34 4.97 -4.94
CA CYS A 155 0.58 6.06 -4.32
C CYS A 155 1.24 6.66 -3.06
N ALA A 156 2.42 6.16 -2.67
CA ALA A 156 3.12 6.54 -1.44
C ALA A 156 2.28 6.29 -0.16
N LEU A 157 1.51 5.21 -0.15
CA LEU A 157 0.63 4.83 0.96
C LEU A 157 1.37 3.94 1.97
N THR A 158 1.04 4.13 3.24
CA THR A 158 1.37 3.17 4.32
C THR A 158 0.18 2.23 4.58
N TRP A 159 0.38 1.09 5.24
CA TRP A 159 -0.73 0.19 5.56
C TRP A 159 -1.80 0.83 6.46
N THR A 160 -1.38 1.59 7.47
CA THR A 160 -2.30 2.29 8.38
C THR A 160 -3.22 3.24 7.62
N GLN A 161 -2.69 3.91 6.60
CA GLN A 161 -3.44 4.79 5.73
C GLN A 161 -4.45 4.03 4.86
N VAL A 162 -4.06 2.87 4.32
CA VAL A 162 -4.96 1.94 3.60
C VAL A 162 -6.10 1.50 4.52
N LEU A 163 -5.80 1.05 5.74
CA LEU A 163 -6.81 0.63 6.73
C LEU A 163 -7.75 1.77 7.12
N HIS A 164 -7.25 3.00 7.24
CA HIS A 164 -8.07 4.18 7.53
C HIS A 164 -9.06 4.47 6.40
N CYS A 165 -8.66 4.28 5.14
CA CYS A 165 -9.53 4.46 3.98
C CYS A 165 -10.47 3.27 3.71
N ALA A 166 -10.12 2.06 4.14
CA ALA A 166 -10.87 0.83 3.87
C ALA A 166 -12.39 0.86 4.19
N PRO A 167 -12.90 1.61 5.18
CA PRO A 167 -14.35 1.76 5.40
C PRO A 167 -15.13 2.32 4.21
N MET A 168 -14.46 2.96 3.25
CA MET A 168 -15.05 3.42 1.99
C MET A 168 -15.37 2.25 1.03
N TRP A 169 -14.59 1.16 1.07
CA TRP A 169 -14.61 0.08 0.07
C TRP A 169 -15.07 -1.24 0.71
N GLN A 170 -16.28 -1.20 1.26
CA GLN A 170 -16.79 -2.26 2.16
C GLN A 170 -16.94 -3.64 1.51
N HIS A 171 -17.02 -3.68 0.18
CA HIS A 171 -17.23 -4.90 -0.61
C HIS A 171 -16.04 -5.24 -1.50
N LEU A 172 -14.86 -4.66 -1.25
CA LEU A 172 -13.69 -4.87 -2.10
C LEU A 172 -13.23 -6.33 -2.09
N GLU A 173 -12.95 -6.85 -3.29
CA GLU A 173 -12.49 -8.22 -3.51
C GLU A 173 -11.02 -8.26 -3.96
N GLU A 174 -10.54 -7.24 -4.65
CA GLU A 174 -9.16 -7.15 -5.13
C GLU A 174 -8.54 -5.79 -4.83
N LEU A 175 -7.35 -5.82 -4.23
CA LEU A 175 -6.60 -4.64 -3.85
C LEU A 175 -5.15 -4.74 -4.31
N TYR A 176 -4.74 -3.79 -5.14
CA TYR A 176 -3.37 -3.70 -5.66
C TYR A 176 -2.67 -2.49 -5.05
N LEU A 177 -1.58 -2.74 -4.33
CA LEU A 177 -0.81 -1.76 -3.56
C LEU A 177 0.70 -1.87 -3.85
N ALA A 178 1.07 -2.31 -5.04
CA ALA A 178 2.46 -2.44 -5.43
C ALA A 178 3.19 -1.08 -5.38
N ASP A 179 4.49 -1.07 -5.10
CA ASP A 179 5.33 0.14 -5.14
C ASP A 179 4.87 1.25 -4.17
N ASN A 180 4.51 0.93 -2.93
CA ASN A 180 4.08 1.90 -1.92
C ASN A 180 5.10 1.99 -0.75
N ASP A 181 4.73 2.74 0.30
CA ASP A 181 5.54 2.90 1.53
C ASP A 181 5.01 1.95 2.63
N ILE A 182 4.59 0.74 2.27
CA ILE A 182 4.01 -0.25 3.19
C ILE A 182 5.15 -1.04 3.85
N THR A 183 5.58 -0.60 5.03
CA THR A 183 6.68 -1.27 5.76
C THR A 183 6.19 -2.18 6.87
N GLU A 184 5.10 -1.84 7.53
CA GLU A 184 4.53 -2.62 8.64
C GLU A 184 3.08 -2.94 8.36
N LEU A 185 2.70 -4.20 8.60
CA LEU A 185 1.34 -4.66 8.47
C LEU A 185 0.68 -4.73 9.86
N LEU A 186 -0.59 -4.35 9.89
CA LEU A 186 -1.44 -4.36 11.08
C LEU A 186 -2.68 -5.18 10.77
N ARG A 187 -3.26 -5.81 11.79
CA ARG A 187 -4.50 -6.57 11.63
C ARG A 187 -5.62 -5.68 11.04
N PRO A 188 -6.21 -6.05 9.88
CA PRO A 188 -7.36 -5.36 9.33
C PRO A 188 -8.63 -5.67 10.14
N GLN A 189 -8.83 -4.95 11.25
CA GLN A 189 -9.97 -5.17 12.14
C GLN A 189 -11.27 -4.67 11.48
N ARG A 190 -12.17 -5.61 11.12
CA ARG A 190 -13.52 -5.34 10.57
C ARG A 190 -13.54 -4.61 9.22
N VAL A 191 -12.39 -4.49 8.56
CA VAL A 191 -12.27 -3.93 7.20
C VAL A 191 -11.68 -4.98 6.27
N LEU A 192 -11.90 -4.83 4.96
CA LEU A 192 -11.36 -5.72 3.91
C LEU A 192 -11.75 -7.20 4.07
N GLN A 193 -12.84 -7.51 4.78
CA GLN A 193 -13.21 -8.90 5.11
C GLN A 193 -13.65 -9.73 3.90
N THR A 194 -14.01 -9.08 2.78
CA THR A 194 -14.36 -9.70 1.51
C THR A 194 -13.17 -9.88 0.57
N LEU A 195 -11.98 -9.40 0.95
CA LEU A 195 -10.81 -9.34 0.09
C LEU A 195 -10.31 -10.74 -0.26
N LYS A 196 -10.17 -11.02 -1.55
CA LYS A 196 -9.70 -12.27 -2.14
C LYS A 196 -8.30 -12.16 -2.73
N VAL A 197 -7.97 -11.00 -3.30
CA VAL A 197 -6.67 -10.73 -3.91
C VAL A 197 -6.04 -9.52 -3.25
N LEU A 198 -4.80 -9.69 -2.77
CA LEU A 198 -4.00 -8.62 -2.22
C LEU A 198 -2.61 -8.64 -2.84
N ASP A 199 -2.26 -7.55 -3.53
CA ASP A 199 -0.92 -7.34 -4.05
C ASP A 199 -0.18 -6.28 -3.21
N LEU A 200 0.86 -6.71 -2.52
CA LEU A 200 1.77 -5.89 -1.72
C LEU A 200 3.20 -5.91 -2.28
N SER A 201 3.38 -6.34 -3.53
CA SER A 201 4.71 -6.46 -4.12
C SER A 201 5.47 -5.14 -4.17
N ASN A 202 6.79 -5.22 -4.15
CA ASN A 202 7.69 -4.06 -4.12
C ASN A 202 7.39 -3.08 -2.96
N ASN A 203 7.15 -3.64 -1.77
CA ASN A 203 7.06 -2.92 -0.50
C ASN A 203 8.00 -3.58 0.51
N HIS A 204 8.83 -2.81 1.21
CA HIS A 204 9.85 -3.32 2.14
C HIS A 204 9.21 -3.72 3.48
N ILE A 205 8.54 -4.87 3.51
CA ILE A 205 7.72 -5.32 4.64
C ILE A 205 8.57 -5.96 5.72
N VAL A 206 8.39 -5.51 6.96
CA VAL A 206 8.93 -6.15 8.17
C VAL A 206 8.28 -7.52 8.32
N GLN A 207 9.07 -8.57 8.12
CA GLN A 207 8.63 -9.96 8.00
C GLN A 207 7.78 -10.45 9.20
N GLU A 208 8.06 -9.97 10.41
CA GLU A 208 7.32 -10.33 11.64
C GLU A 208 5.86 -9.88 11.59
N THR A 209 5.55 -8.85 10.80
CA THR A 209 4.19 -8.30 10.68
C THR A 209 3.36 -9.00 9.61
N VAL A 210 3.95 -9.84 8.76
CA VAL A 210 3.25 -10.50 7.63
C VAL A 210 2.04 -11.32 8.09
N LEU A 211 2.12 -11.96 9.26
CA LEU A 211 1.03 -12.78 9.78
C LEU A 211 -0.17 -11.95 10.27
N GLU A 212 -0.04 -10.64 10.44
CA GLU A 212 -1.15 -9.78 10.88
C GLU A 212 -2.32 -9.79 9.89
N ILE A 213 -2.02 -9.86 8.59
CA ILE A 213 -3.02 -9.90 7.52
C ILE A 213 -3.64 -11.30 7.32
N SER A 214 -3.20 -12.31 8.06
CA SER A 214 -3.81 -13.66 8.02
C SER A 214 -5.27 -13.69 8.50
N HIS A 215 -5.69 -12.63 9.19
CA HIS A 215 -7.07 -12.40 9.64
C HIS A 215 -8.03 -11.99 8.51
N LEU A 216 -7.58 -11.92 7.26
CA LEU A 216 -8.42 -11.76 6.08
C LEU A 216 -9.00 -13.14 5.70
N PRO A 217 -10.27 -13.43 6.03
CA PRO A 217 -10.79 -14.80 6.00
C PRO A 217 -10.97 -15.35 4.57
N CYS A 218 -11.15 -14.46 3.60
CA CYS A 218 -11.41 -14.80 2.20
C CYS A 218 -10.18 -14.66 1.29
N LEU A 219 -8.99 -14.36 1.83
CA LEU A 219 -7.81 -14.06 1.01
C LEU A 219 -7.32 -15.33 0.30
N GLU A 220 -7.46 -15.36 -1.02
CA GLU A 220 -7.10 -16.49 -1.87
C GLU A 220 -5.75 -16.31 -2.57
N LYS A 221 -5.39 -15.07 -2.88
CA LYS A 221 -4.13 -14.72 -3.56
C LYS A 221 -3.41 -13.60 -2.83
N LEU A 222 -2.17 -13.86 -2.45
CA LEU A 222 -1.29 -12.89 -1.81
C LEU A 222 0.01 -12.78 -2.61
N ASN A 223 0.34 -11.55 -3.02
CA ASN A 223 1.61 -11.24 -3.64
C ASN A 223 2.48 -10.42 -2.68
N LEU A 224 3.61 -10.98 -2.28
CA LEU A 224 4.66 -10.38 -1.44
C LEU A 224 6.01 -10.43 -2.16
N SER A 225 5.99 -10.37 -3.50
CA SER A 225 7.21 -10.40 -4.30
C SER A 225 7.99 -9.10 -4.13
N SER A 226 9.33 -9.15 -4.20
CA SER A 226 10.20 -7.98 -4.02
C SER A 226 9.94 -7.23 -2.70
N SER A 227 9.64 -7.96 -1.61
CA SER A 227 9.31 -7.36 -0.31
C SER A 227 10.45 -7.44 0.73
N GLY A 228 11.60 -7.99 0.34
CA GLY A 228 12.76 -8.13 1.23
C GLY A 228 12.63 -9.26 2.25
N LEU A 229 11.67 -10.17 2.08
CA LEU A 229 11.39 -11.24 3.04
C LEU A 229 12.52 -12.27 3.05
N SER A 230 12.93 -12.69 4.24
CA SER A 230 13.94 -13.75 4.41
C SER A 230 13.40 -14.97 5.15
N VAL A 231 12.43 -14.75 6.04
CA VAL A 231 11.76 -15.80 6.81
C VAL A 231 10.25 -15.59 6.80
N ILE A 232 9.51 -16.68 6.84
CA ILE A 232 8.07 -16.73 7.15
C ILE A 232 7.90 -17.94 8.07
N GLN A 233 7.28 -17.77 9.24
CA GLN A 233 7.12 -18.83 10.24
C GLN A 233 5.72 -18.81 10.85
N PHE A 234 5.12 -19.98 11.02
CA PHE A 234 3.81 -20.17 11.63
C PHE A 234 4.00 -20.84 13.00
N SER A 235 3.96 -20.02 14.05
CA SER A 235 4.19 -20.46 15.44
C SER A 235 2.99 -21.19 16.06
N ASP A 236 1.82 -21.13 15.44
CA ASP A 236 0.59 -21.77 15.89
C ASP A 236 0.52 -23.27 15.55
N ALA A 237 1.42 -23.77 14.70
CA ALA A 237 1.48 -25.17 14.31
C ALA A 237 2.92 -25.71 14.36
N SER A 238 3.09 -26.93 14.88
CA SER A 238 4.36 -27.66 14.78
C SER A 238 4.57 -28.26 13.38
N ALA A 239 5.78 -28.74 13.09
CA ALA A 239 6.09 -29.39 11.82
C ALA A 239 5.13 -30.58 11.56
N GLY A 240 4.59 -30.67 10.34
CA GLY A 240 3.60 -31.67 9.94
C GLY A 240 2.14 -31.33 10.27
N ASN A 241 1.89 -30.31 11.10
CA ASN A 241 0.54 -29.81 11.38
C ASN A 241 0.19 -28.61 10.49
N LYS A 242 -1.11 -28.37 10.29
CA LYS A 242 -1.61 -27.23 9.51
C LYS A 242 -1.82 -26.01 10.41
N THR A 243 -1.45 -24.83 9.93
CA THR A 243 -1.72 -23.54 10.59
C THR A 243 -3.19 -23.15 10.38
N ALA A 244 -3.76 -22.42 11.35
CA ALA A 244 -5.07 -21.79 11.19
C ALA A 244 -4.99 -20.45 10.43
N LEU A 245 -3.78 -19.93 10.22
CA LEU A 245 -3.51 -18.67 9.53
C LEU A 245 -3.70 -18.83 8.01
N PHE A 246 -4.23 -17.79 7.37
CA PHE A 246 -4.51 -17.77 5.92
C PHE A 246 -5.36 -18.96 5.44
N PRO A 247 -6.56 -19.17 6.01
CA PRO A 247 -7.35 -20.39 5.80
C PRO A 247 -7.78 -20.62 4.34
N ALA A 248 -7.94 -19.54 3.56
CA ALA A 248 -8.39 -19.60 2.17
C ALA A 248 -7.26 -19.43 1.13
N LEU A 249 -6.00 -19.28 1.56
CA LEU A 249 -4.92 -18.86 0.66
C LEU A 249 -4.52 -19.99 -0.29
N LYS A 250 -4.78 -19.79 -1.58
CA LYS A 250 -4.50 -20.73 -2.67
C LYS A 250 -3.24 -20.38 -3.42
N THR A 251 -2.94 -19.09 -3.56
CA THR A 251 -1.79 -18.59 -4.32
C THR A 251 -0.93 -17.67 -3.48
N LEU A 252 0.35 -17.99 -3.35
CA LEU A 252 1.34 -17.15 -2.68
C LEU A 252 2.52 -16.87 -3.62
N LEU A 253 2.78 -15.59 -3.87
CA LEU A 253 3.89 -15.14 -4.69
C LEU A 253 4.95 -14.48 -3.78
N LEU A 254 6.14 -15.06 -3.78
CA LEU A 254 7.32 -14.64 -3.00
C LEU A 254 8.53 -14.42 -3.93
N ASP A 255 8.29 -14.11 -5.20
CA ASP A 255 9.37 -13.91 -6.15
C ASP A 255 10.28 -12.77 -5.68
N ASP A 256 11.58 -12.85 -5.99
CA ASP A 256 12.52 -11.74 -5.79
C ASP A 256 12.67 -11.28 -4.33
N ASN A 257 12.71 -12.24 -3.40
CA ASN A 257 12.94 -12.00 -1.99
C ASN A 257 14.35 -12.49 -1.57
N ASN A 258 14.65 -12.41 -0.27
CA ASN A 258 15.93 -12.83 0.30
C ASN A 258 15.87 -14.21 0.97
N ILE A 259 15.01 -15.10 0.48
CA ILE A 259 14.83 -16.45 1.06
C ILE A 259 16.00 -17.33 0.62
N SER A 260 16.83 -17.71 1.59
CA SER A 260 18.06 -18.47 1.34
C SER A 260 17.99 -19.94 1.76
N GLU A 261 17.05 -20.29 2.64
CA GLU A 261 16.96 -21.59 3.28
C GLU A 261 15.66 -22.33 2.93
N TRP A 262 15.76 -23.63 2.69
CA TRP A 262 14.63 -24.51 2.34
C TRP A 262 13.62 -24.70 3.46
N CYS A 263 14.03 -24.46 4.71
CA CYS A 263 13.12 -24.55 5.86
C CYS A 263 11.94 -23.58 5.72
N VAL A 264 12.12 -22.43 5.06
CA VAL A 264 11.03 -21.48 4.80
C VAL A 264 10.00 -22.07 3.85
N VAL A 265 10.42 -22.80 2.81
CA VAL A 265 9.49 -23.46 1.87
C VAL A 265 8.73 -24.59 2.56
N ASN A 266 9.43 -25.39 3.39
CA ASN A 266 8.79 -26.45 4.18
C ASN A 266 7.76 -25.87 5.16
N GLU A 267 8.04 -24.69 5.71
CA GLU A 267 7.14 -23.99 6.63
C GLU A 267 5.83 -23.57 5.94
N LEU A 268 5.87 -23.24 4.64
CA LEU A 268 4.68 -22.94 3.84
C LEU A 268 3.79 -24.18 3.61
N GLU A 269 4.29 -25.40 3.80
CA GLU A 269 3.45 -26.61 3.76
C GLU A 269 2.41 -26.65 4.89
N LYS A 270 2.56 -25.82 5.93
CA LYS A 270 1.56 -25.69 6.99
C LYS A 270 0.28 -25.03 6.50
N LEU A 271 0.32 -24.29 5.39
CA LEU A 271 -0.87 -23.69 4.77
C LEU A 271 -1.76 -24.80 4.21
N SER A 272 -3.02 -24.84 4.65
CA SER A 272 -3.96 -25.91 4.31
C SER A 272 -4.47 -25.85 2.88
N SER A 273 -4.66 -24.65 2.35
CA SER A 273 -5.31 -24.39 1.06
C SER A 273 -4.35 -24.06 -0.08
N LEU A 274 -3.03 -24.01 0.17
CA LEU A 274 -2.05 -23.52 -0.80
C LEU A 274 -1.94 -24.49 -2.00
N LEU A 275 -2.20 -23.98 -3.20
CA LEU A 275 -2.16 -24.71 -4.47
C LEU A 275 -0.98 -24.26 -5.36
N HIS A 276 -0.69 -22.96 -5.32
CA HIS A 276 0.34 -22.34 -6.15
C HIS A 276 1.28 -21.52 -5.29
N LEU A 277 2.56 -21.86 -5.38
CA LEU A 277 3.65 -21.09 -4.81
C LEU A 277 4.50 -20.60 -5.99
N SER A 278 5.04 -19.39 -5.88
CA SER A 278 6.13 -18.92 -6.73
C SER A 278 7.19 -18.29 -5.83
N CYS A 279 8.44 -18.71 -5.98
CA CYS A 279 9.57 -18.24 -5.17
C CYS A 279 10.80 -17.98 -6.05
N ARG A 280 10.58 -17.54 -7.29
CA ARG A 280 11.64 -17.29 -8.29
C ARG A 280 12.59 -16.20 -7.79
N ARG A 281 13.83 -16.19 -8.29
CA ARG A 281 14.84 -15.17 -7.95
C ARG A 281 15.09 -15.02 -6.43
N ASN A 282 14.98 -16.11 -5.67
CA ASN A 282 15.44 -16.19 -4.29
C ASN A 282 16.79 -16.93 -4.20
N PRO A 283 17.69 -16.57 -3.26
CA PRO A 283 18.98 -17.23 -3.10
C PRO A 283 18.92 -18.76 -2.95
N LEU A 284 17.84 -19.31 -2.38
CA LEU A 284 17.66 -20.75 -2.22
C LEU A 284 17.69 -21.52 -3.57
N LEU A 285 17.16 -20.92 -4.64
CA LEU A 285 17.08 -21.55 -5.96
C LEU A 285 18.40 -21.50 -6.73
N GLN A 286 19.31 -20.58 -6.38
CA GLN A 286 20.65 -20.54 -6.99
C GLN A 286 21.52 -21.70 -6.49
N ARG A 287 21.27 -22.18 -5.27
CA ARG A 287 21.97 -23.31 -4.67
C ARG A 287 21.40 -24.66 -5.10
N GLU A 288 20.16 -24.68 -5.62
CA GLU A 288 19.49 -25.89 -6.07
C GLU A 288 20.04 -26.36 -7.42
N LYS A 289 20.51 -27.61 -7.47
CA LYS A 289 21.08 -28.22 -8.67
C LYS A 289 20.06 -28.99 -9.48
N ASN A 290 18.88 -29.29 -8.91
CA ASN A 290 17.83 -30.05 -9.55
C ASN A 290 16.77 -29.13 -10.21
N PRO A 291 16.74 -29.04 -11.55
CA PRO A 291 15.79 -28.18 -12.27
C PRO A 291 14.32 -28.62 -12.13
N GLU A 292 14.05 -29.90 -11.83
CA GLU A 292 12.68 -30.37 -11.58
C GLU A 292 12.17 -29.89 -10.23
N THR A 293 13.01 -29.88 -9.18
CA THR A 293 12.66 -29.28 -7.88
C THR A 293 12.33 -27.79 -8.04
N VAL A 294 13.15 -27.06 -8.81
CA VAL A 294 12.91 -25.65 -9.13
C VAL A 294 11.58 -25.44 -9.87
N ARG A 295 11.24 -26.30 -10.84
CA ARG A 295 9.98 -26.22 -11.59
C ARG A 295 8.75 -26.52 -10.75
N GLN A 296 8.81 -27.50 -9.84
CA GLN A 296 7.66 -27.86 -9.00
C GLN A 296 7.25 -26.70 -8.08
N ILE A 297 8.22 -25.96 -7.52
CA ILE A 297 7.99 -24.82 -6.62
C ILE A 297 7.44 -23.60 -7.35
N ILE A 298 7.53 -23.57 -8.68
CA ILE A 298 6.97 -22.50 -9.52
C ILE A 298 5.54 -22.83 -9.94
N ILE A 299 5.08 -24.09 -9.86
CA ILE A 299 3.84 -24.51 -10.54
C ILE A 299 2.83 -25.28 -9.68
N ASN A 300 3.16 -26.09 -8.67
CA ASN A 300 2.10 -26.81 -7.93
C ASN A 300 2.57 -27.34 -6.56
N THR A 301 1.89 -26.97 -5.47
CA THR A 301 2.07 -27.61 -4.15
C THR A 301 1.28 -28.93 -4.00
N ASN A 302 0.45 -29.32 -4.98
CA ASN A 302 -0.40 -30.52 -4.88
C ASN A 302 -0.19 -31.59 -5.96
N LYS A 303 1.00 -32.23 -5.97
CA LYS A 303 1.20 -33.55 -6.62
C LYS A 303 2.03 -34.55 -5.81
N ARG A 304 1.90 -34.56 -4.47
CA ARG A 304 2.43 -35.65 -3.63
C ARG A 304 1.42 -36.13 -2.59
N SER A 305 0.33 -36.77 -3.05
CA SER A 305 -0.44 -37.70 -2.22
C SER A 305 -1.33 -38.62 -3.08
N SER A 306 -0.72 -39.58 -3.78
CA SER A 306 -1.35 -40.85 -4.15
C SER A 306 -0.29 -41.81 -4.71
N LYS A 307 0.43 -42.49 -3.81
CA LYS A 307 0.92 -43.84 -4.09
C LYS A 307 0.37 -44.72 -2.98
N ASP A 308 -0.86 -45.17 -3.17
CA ASP A 308 -1.31 -46.40 -2.52
C ASP A 308 -0.45 -47.54 -3.09
N PRO A 309 0.20 -48.34 -2.24
CA PRO A 309 0.82 -49.58 -2.68
C PRO A 309 -0.19 -50.70 -2.48
N ASP A 310 -1.08 -50.92 -3.44
CA ASP A 310 -1.80 -52.19 -3.58
C ASP A 310 -2.47 -52.25 -4.96
N ASP A 311 -1.81 -52.93 -5.89
CA ASP A 311 -2.44 -53.82 -6.88
C ASP A 311 -1.33 -54.44 -7.75
N GLN A 312 -0.75 -55.54 -7.27
CA GLN A 312 -0.25 -56.60 -8.13
C GLN A 312 -0.92 -57.90 -7.70
N ILE A 313 -1.88 -58.32 -8.52
CA ILE A 313 -2.31 -59.72 -8.67
C ILE A 313 -1.15 -60.51 -9.27
#